data_AF-A0A914NU11-F1
#
_entry.id   AF-A0A914NU11-F1
#
_cell.length_a   1.000
_cell.length_b   1.000
_cell.length_c   1.000
_cell.angle_alpha   90.00
_cell.angle_beta   90.00
_cell.angle_gamma   90.00
#
_symmetry.space_group_name_H-M   'P 1'
#
loop_
_entity.id
_entity.type
_entity.pdbx_description
1 polymer ?
#
loop_
_entity_poly.entity_id
_entity_poly.type
_entity_poly.pdbx_seq_one_letter_code
_entity_poly.pdbx_strand_id
1 'polypeptide(L)'
;MIFLIIILLIITISSLLLLFWTAIRKNNYWKNRGIPGPEPLPLKGNIDLIFGNKNPLSLQLFNWSKIYGRIYGIKNGWFNVLVVSEPELVKELLVDKFEYFHGRALCPIVGDVDTSKLIHLFLAKGKRWKRLRSIANPAFSISNLKRIMPIIEDSIKININLLKEAESSGKCVDLH
;
A
#
# COMPACT_ATOMS: atom_id res chain seq x y z
N MET A 1 -7.13 -36.02 -33.73
CA MET A 1 -7.61 -34.67 -33.35
C MET A 1 -8.42 -34.68 -32.06
N ILE A 2 -9.50 -35.46 -31.96
CA ILE A 2 -10.37 -35.54 -30.74
C ILE A 2 -9.60 -35.98 -29.48
N PHE A 3 -8.76 -37.01 -29.58
CA PHE A 3 -7.97 -37.52 -28.45
C PHE A 3 -7.02 -36.47 -27.84
N LEU A 4 -6.36 -35.66 -28.68
CA LEU A 4 -5.51 -34.56 -28.24
C LEU A 4 -6.31 -33.48 -27.50
N ILE A 5 -7.52 -33.17 -27.97
CA ILE A 5 -8.41 -32.19 -27.31
C ILE A 5 -8.81 -32.69 -25.92
N ILE A 6 -9.16 -33.97 -25.78
CA ILE A 6 -9.53 -34.57 -24.49
C ILE A 6 -8.34 -34.51 -23.51
N ILE A 7 -7.12 -34.83 -23.95
CA ILE A 7 -5.93 -34.72 -23.11
C ILE A 7 -5.69 -33.29 -22.65
N LEU A 8 -5.77 -32.31 -23.55
CA LEU A 8 -5.60 -30.89 -23.22
C LEU A 8 -6.66 -30.43 -22.20
N LEU A 9 -7.91 -30.86 -22.34
CA LEU A 9 -8.98 -30.57 -21.38
C LEU A 9 -8.72 -31.19 -20.00
N ILE A 10 -8.23 -32.43 -19.94
CA ILE A 10 -7.90 -33.08 -18.66
C ILE A 10 -6.76 -32.33 -17.96
N ILE A 11 -5.72 -31.95 -18.70
CA ILE A 11 -4.58 -31.20 -18.16
C ILE A 11 -5.03 -29.83 -17.65
N THR A 12 -5.86 -29.11 -18.40
CA THR A 12 -6.35 -27.78 -17.99
C THR A 12 -7.24 -27.86 -16.75
N ILE A 13 -8.18 -28.81 -16.71
CA ILE A 13 -9.05 -29.02 -15.54
C ILE A 13 -8.24 -29.43 -14.31
N SER A 14 -7.30 -30.36 -14.45
CA SER A 14 -6.42 -30.79 -13.35
C SER A 14 -5.58 -29.64 -12.81
N SER A 15 -5.02 -28.81 -13.71
CA SER A 15 -4.28 -27.60 -13.35
C SER A 15 -5.15 -26.59 -12.60
N LEU A 16 -6.39 -26.34 -13.06
CA LEU A 16 -7.34 -25.44 -12.39
C LEU A 16 -7.73 -25.95 -11.00
N LEU A 17 -7.99 -27.25 -10.85
CA LEU A 17 -8.30 -27.86 -9.56
C LEU A 17 -7.12 -27.74 -8.58
N LEU A 18 -5.89 -27.99 -9.05
CA LEU A 18 -4.68 -27.82 -8.26
C LEU A 18 -4.48 -26.35 -7.84
N LEU A 19 -4.68 -25.41 -8.76
CA LEU A 19 -4.60 -23.97 -8.47
C LEU A 19 -5.65 -23.55 -7.44
N PHE A 20 -6.88 -24.04 -7.57
CA PHE A 20 -7.97 -23.74 -6.63
C PHE A 20 -7.70 -24.33 -5.24
N TRP A 21 -7.27 -25.58 -5.18
CA TRP A 21 -6.92 -26.26 -3.92
C TRP A 21 -5.75 -25.57 -3.20
N THR A 22 -4.70 -25.20 -3.94
CA THR A 22 -3.56 -24.46 -3.37
C THR A 22 -3.97 -23.06 -2.91
N ALA A 23 -4.87 -22.38 -3.61
CA ALA A 23 -5.39 -21.09 -3.20
C ALA A 23 -6.15 -21.18 -1.85
N ILE A 24 -7.04 -22.18 -1.71
CA ILE A 24 -7.74 -22.44 -0.45
C ILE A 24 -6.76 -22.77 0.68
N ARG A 25 -5.78 -23.64 0.43
CA ARG A 25 -4.80 -24.00 1.46
C ARG A 25 -4.00 -22.78 1.93
N LYS A 26 -3.63 -21.90 1.00
CA LYS A 26 -2.94 -20.65 1.33
C LYS A 26 -3.84 -19.63 2.04
N ASN A 27 -5.16 -19.74 1.97
CA ASN A 27 -6.09 -18.83 2.65
C ASN A 27 -6.07 -19.03 4.18
N ASN A 28 -5.76 -20.25 4.63
CA ASN A 28 -5.66 -20.58 6.05
C ASN A 28 -4.39 -20.08 6.74
N TYR A 29 -3.53 -19.28 6.08
CA TYR A 29 -2.24 -18.85 6.63
C TYR A 29 -2.36 -18.16 8.00
N TRP A 30 -3.29 -17.21 8.13
CA TRP A 30 -3.52 -16.46 9.37
C TRP A 30 -4.32 -17.25 10.39
N LYS A 31 -5.34 -17.98 9.94
CA LYS A 31 -6.15 -18.88 10.76
C LYS A 31 -5.29 -19.92 11.48
N ASN A 32 -4.34 -20.54 10.76
CA ASN A 32 -3.40 -21.52 11.32
C ASN A 32 -2.43 -20.92 12.36
N ARG A 33 -2.32 -19.59 12.43
CA ARG A 33 -1.48 -18.87 13.39
C ARG A 33 -2.30 -18.22 14.52
N GLY A 34 -3.60 -18.48 14.57
CA GLY A 34 -4.51 -17.87 15.54
C GLY A 34 -4.68 -16.36 15.35
N ILE A 35 -4.34 -15.82 14.17
CA ILE A 35 -4.47 -14.39 13.88
C ILE A 35 -5.85 -14.16 13.25
N PRO A 36 -6.71 -13.30 13.85
CA PRO A 36 -8.03 -13.02 13.33
C PRO A 36 -7.95 -12.18 12.05
N GLY A 37 -9.04 -12.15 11.27
CA GLY A 37 -9.12 -11.34 10.06
C GLY A 37 -10.32 -11.69 9.19
N PRO A 38 -10.59 -10.88 8.14
CA PRO A 38 -11.65 -11.16 7.19
C PRO A 38 -11.35 -12.43 6.37
N GLU A 39 -12.37 -13.27 6.18
CA GLU A 39 -12.21 -14.51 5.42
C GLU A 39 -11.82 -14.21 3.95
N PRO A 40 -10.68 -14.73 3.48
CA PRO A 40 -10.22 -14.47 2.12
C PRO A 40 -10.95 -15.34 1.07
N LEU A 41 -11.26 -14.76 -0.08
CA LEU A 41 -11.74 -15.50 -1.25
C LEU A 41 -10.59 -16.30 -1.89
N PRO A 42 -10.86 -17.47 -2.52
CA PRO A 42 -9.86 -18.17 -3.31
C PRO A 42 -9.30 -17.26 -4.42
N LEU A 43 -7.98 -17.32 -4.63
CA LEU A 43 -7.19 -16.55 -5.62
C LEU A 43 -7.12 -15.03 -5.36
N LYS A 44 -8.24 -14.38 -5.01
CA LYS A 44 -8.32 -12.93 -4.80
C LYS A 44 -7.93 -12.49 -3.38
N GLY A 45 -8.01 -13.37 -2.39
CA GLY A 45 -7.89 -12.97 -1.00
C GLY A 45 -9.00 -12.00 -0.61
N ASN A 46 -8.64 -10.88 0.01
CA ASN A 46 -9.52 -9.80 0.42
C ASN A 46 -9.49 -8.61 -0.55
N ILE A 47 -8.97 -8.74 -1.79
CA ILE A 47 -8.88 -7.64 -2.76
C ILE A 47 -10.22 -6.92 -2.95
N ASP A 48 -11.30 -7.68 -3.15
CA ASP A 48 -12.63 -7.10 -3.38
C ASP A 48 -13.12 -6.31 -2.14
N LEU A 49 -12.70 -6.73 -0.95
CA LEU A 49 -12.99 -5.96 0.27
C LEU A 49 -12.12 -4.70 0.31
N ILE A 50 -10.82 -4.80 0.04
CA ILE A 50 -9.83 -3.71 0.11
C ILE A 50 -10.11 -2.60 -0.92
N PHE A 51 -10.50 -2.97 -2.15
CA PHE A 51 -10.62 -2.05 -3.29
C PHE A 51 -12.05 -1.90 -3.81
N GLY A 52 -12.97 -2.80 -3.45
CA GLY A 52 -14.37 -2.71 -3.86
C GLY A 52 -15.24 -1.86 -2.93
N ASN A 53 -14.70 -1.39 -1.81
CA ASN A 53 -15.39 -0.49 -0.91
C ASN A 53 -15.31 0.96 -1.41
N LYS A 54 -16.39 1.73 -1.27
CA LYS A 54 -16.38 3.18 -1.52
C LYS A 54 -15.57 3.95 -0.48
N ASN A 55 -15.34 3.35 0.68
CA ASN A 55 -14.56 3.96 1.75
C ASN A 55 -13.06 3.98 1.41
N PRO A 56 -12.33 5.01 1.85
CA PRO A 56 -10.88 5.00 1.82
C PRO A 56 -10.31 3.78 2.56
N LEU A 57 -9.22 3.21 2.04
CA LEU A 57 -8.58 2.04 2.64
C LEU A 57 -8.26 2.23 4.13
N SER A 58 -7.78 3.42 4.52
CA SER A 58 -7.46 3.73 5.92
C SER A 58 -8.68 3.57 6.85
N LEU A 59 -9.84 4.04 6.41
CA LEU A 59 -11.09 3.92 7.17
C LEU A 59 -11.54 2.47 7.28
N GLN A 60 -11.38 1.69 6.20
CA GLN A 60 -11.70 0.28 6.23
C GLN A 60 -10.79 -0.52 7.16
N LEU A 61 -9.48 -0.27 7.12
CA LEU A 61 -8.53 -0.90 8.04
C LEU A 61 -8.86 -0.55 9.50
N PHE A 62 -9.20 0.72 9.76
CA PHE A 62 -9.66 1.16 11.06
C PHE A 62 -10.94 0.43 11.50
N ASN A 63 -11.93 0.29 10.63
CA ASN A 63 -13.15 -0.45 10.96
C ASN A 63 -12.87 -1.93 11.25
N TRP A 64 -11.97 -2.56 10.50
CA TRP A 64 -11.52 -3.92 10.79
C TRP A 64 -10.77 -4.05 12.11
N SER A 65 -10.00 -3.04 12.51
CA SER A 65 -9.36 -3.05 13.83
C SER A 65 -10.36 -3.07 14.98
N LYS A 66 -11.57 -2.54 14.79
CA LYS A 66 -12.65 -2.61 15.77
C LYS A 66 -13.30 -3.99 15.85
N ILE A 67 -13.25 -4.76 14.77
CA ILE A 67 -13.91 -6.08 14.65
C ILE A 67 -12.93 -7.19 15.03
N TYR A 68 -11.71 -7.16 14.49
CA TYR A 68 -10.71 -8.21 14.64
C TYR A 68 -9.65 -7.88 15.69
N GLY A 69 -9.71 -6.68 16.27
CA GLY A 69 -8.74 -6.20 17.26
C GLY A 69 -7.57 -5.44 16.65
N ARG A 70 -6.64 -5.00 17.52
CA ARG A 70 -5.51 -4.14 17.14
C ARG A 70 -4.47 -4.82 16.24
N ILE A 71 -4.50 -6.14 16.16
CA ILE A 71 -3.62 -6.93 15.30
C ILE A 71 -4.47 -7.96 14.56
N TYR A 72 -4.47 -7.90 13.24
CA TYR A 72 -5.22 -8.82 12.41
C TYR A 72 -4.55 -9.04 11.05
N GLY A 73 -4.84 -10.17 10.44
CA GLY A 73 -4.29 -10.59 9.16
C GLY A 73 -5.26 -10.33 8.02
N ILE A 74 -4.76 -9.81 6.91
CA ILE A 74 -5.48 -9.75 5.63
C ILE A 74 -4.65 -10.46 4.56
N LYS A 75 -5.30 -10.80 3.45
CA LYS A 75 -4.66 -11.41 2.29
C LYS A 75 -4.89 -10.54 1.06
N ASN A 76 -3.86 -9.86 0.59
CA ASN A 76 -3.92 -9.07 -0.63
C ASN A 76 -3.52 -9.94 -1.82
N GLY A 77 -4.50 -10.57 -2.49
CA GLY A 77 -4.24 -11.55 -3.54
C GLY A 77 -3.47 -12.75 -3.01
N TRP A 78 -2.20 -12.86 -3.41
CA TRP A 78 -1.29 -13.92 -2.96
C TRP A 78 -0.45 -13.54 -1.74
N PHE A 79 -0.45 -12.26 -1.35
CA PHE A 79 0.40 -11.74 -0.28
C PHE A 79 -0.35 -11.73 1.05
N ASN A 80 0.28 -12.27 2.09
CA ASN A 80 -0.23 -12.17 3.46
C ASN A 80 0.25 -10.84 4.05
N VAL A 81 -0.68 -10.06 4.61
CA VAL A 81 -0.40 -8.74 5.20
C VAL A 81 -0.88 -8.73 6.64
N LEU A 82 -0.01 -8.36 7.57
CA LEU A 82 -0.38 -8.13 8.97
C LEU A 82 -0.67 -6.65 9.16
N VAL A 83 -1.82 -6.34 9.72
CA VAL A 83 -2.17 -4.98 10.14
C VAL A 83 -1.91 -4.86 11.63
N VAL A 84 -1.13 -3.85 12.00
CA VAL A 84 -0.72 -3.59 13.39
C VAL A 84 -1.15 -2.18 13.77
N SER A 85 -1.90 -2.08 14.86
CA SER A 85 -2.39 -0.82 15.43
C SER A 85 -2.00 -0.64 16.90
N GLU A 86 -1.10 -1.48 17.41
CA GLU A 86 -0.54 -1.36 18.76
C GLU A 86 0.70 -0.44 18.74
N PRO A 87 0.70 0.72 19.43
CA PRO A 87 1.79 1.70 19.33
C PRO A 87 3.17 1.15 19.69
N GLU A 88 3.26 0.30 20.72
CA GLU A 88 4.51 -0.31 21.14
C GLU A 88 5.09 -1.20 20.04
N LEU A 89 4.25 -2.04 19.42
CA LEU A 89 4.66 -2.90 18.32
C LEU A 89 4.95 -2.10 17.04
N VAL A 90 4.21 -1.03 16.77
CA VAL A 90 4.50 -0.13 15.64
C VAL A 90 5.88 0.52 15.81
N LYS A 91 6.21 1.00 17.01
CA LYS A 91 7.54 1.54 17.32
C LYS A 91 8.60 0.45 17.14
N GLU A 92 8.37 -0.74 17.68
CA GLU A 92 9.32 -1.85 17.56
C GLU A 92 9.61 -2.18 16.08
N LEU A 93 8.56 -2.26 15.24
CA LEU A 93 8.71 -2.60 13.83
C LEU A 93 9.35 -1.47 13.01
N LEU A 94 8.93 -0.22 13.22
CA LEU A 94 9.34 0.91 12.37
C LEU A 94 10.61 1.62 12.84
N VAL A 95 10.99 1.47 14.11
CA VAL A 95 12.15 2.15 14.71
C VAL A 95 13.16 1.12 15.19
N ASP A 96 12.81 0.30 16.17
CA ASP A 96 13.79 -0.54 16.88
C ASP A 96 14.32 -1.67 15.98
N LYS A 97 13.46 -2.24 15.13
CA LYS A 97 13.75 -3.32 14.18
C LYS A 97 13.74 -2.86 12.71
N PHE A 98 14.00 -1.58 12.46
CA PHE A 98 13.96 -1.00 11.12
C PHE A 98 14.79 -1.78 10.09
N GLU A 99 15.92 -2.38 10.49
CA GLU A 99 16.77 -3.17 9.59
C GLU A 99 16.05 -4.38 8.96
N TYR A 100 15.02 -4.92 9.62
CA TYR A 100 14.20 -6.02 9.09
C TYR A 100 12.98 -5.52 8.31
N PHE A 101 12.48 -4.32 8.63
CA PHE A 101 11.23 -3.76 8.09
C PHE A 101 11.41 -2.52 7.19
N HIS A 102 12.63 -2.25 6.71
CA HIS A 102 12.92 -1.10 5.85
C HIS A 102 12.34 -1.23 4.43
N GLY A 103 11.90 -2.42 4.02
CA GLY A 103 11.36 -2.70 2.70
C GLY A 103 9.88 -2.35 2.60
N ARG A 104 9.49 -1.59 1.58
CA ARG A 104 8.08 -1.35 1.26
C ARG A 104 7.55 -2.47 0.36
N ALA A 105 6.26 -2.78 0.49
CA ALA A 105 5.59 -3.72 -0.40
C ALA A 105 5.73 -3.24 -1.85
N LEU A 106 6.35 -4.08 -2.69
CA LEU A 106 6.59 -3.72 -4.08
C LEU A 106 5.35 -4.04 -4.91
N CYS A 107 4.97 -3.11 -5.77
CA CYS A 107 4.08 -3.45 -6.87
C CYS A 107 4.87 -4.35 -7.85
N PRO A 108 4.37 -5.53 -8.25
CA PRO A 108 5.07 -6.44 -9.16
C PRO A 108 5.45 -5.82 -10.51
N ILE A 109 4.87 -4.66 -10.85
CA ILE A 109 4.99 -3.98 -12.14
C ILE A 109 6.25 -3.08 -12.21
N VAL A 110 6.90 -2.76 -11.09
CA VAL A 110 7.97 -1.72 -11.05
C VAL A 110 9.35 -2.24 -11.51
N GLY A 111 9.46 -3.53 -11.80
CA GLY A 111 10.71 -4.18 -12.22
C GLY A 111 11.69 -4.39 -11.06
N ASP A 112 12.95 -4.69 -11.40
CA ASP A 112 14.00 -4.94 -10.41
C ASP A 112 14.29 -3.69 -9.57
N VAL A 113 14.18 -3.83 -8.25
CA VAL A 113 14.33 -2.75 -7.28
C VAL A 113 15.72 -2.12 -7.31
N ASP A 114 16.75 -2.89 -7.65
CA ASP A 114 18.12 -2.43 -7.59
C ASP A 114 18.54 -1.73 -8.88
N THR A 115 17.97 -2.11 -10.02
CA THR A 115 18.42 -1.65 -11.35
C THR A 115 17.38 -0.79 -12.09
N SER A 116 16.08 -0.95 -11.82
CA SER A 116 15.02 -0.24 -12.55
C SER A 116 15.11 1.27 -12.36
N LYS A 117 14.98 2.01 -13.47
CA LYS A 117 14.91 3.49 -13.46
C LYS A 117 13.60 4.00 -12.86
N LEU A 118 12.55 3.17 -12.81
CA LEU A 118 11.25 3.52 -12.22
C LEU A 118 11.30 3.58 -10.68
N ILE A 119 12.37 3.07 -10.07
CA ILE A 119 12.53 3.02 -8.62
C ILE A 119 13.06 4.36 -8.10
N HIS A 120 12.14 5.19 -7.61
CA HIS A 120 12.42 6.42 -6.89
C HIS A 120 12.56 6.19 -5.38
N LEU A 121 12.84 7.26 -4.61
CA LEU A 121 13.10 7.22 -3.18
C LEU A 121 12.03 6.45 -2.37
N PHE A 122 10.75 6.58 -2.75
CA PHE A 122 9.64 5.95 -2.04
C PHE A 122 9.46 4.45 -2.35
N LEU A 123 10.13 3.91 -3.38
CA LEU A 123 10.07 2.49 -3.74
C LEU A 123 11.41 1.77 -3.53
N ALA A 124 12.51 2.52 -3.45
CA ALA A 124 13.82 1.98 -3.16
C ALA A 124 13.87 1.31 -1.78
N LYS A 125 14.73 0.30 -1.64
CA LYS A 125 15.01 -0.39 -0.37
C LYS A 125 16.51 -0.45 -0.09
N GLY A 126 16.88 -0.79 1.14
CA GLY A 126 18.26 -1.06 1.53
C GLY A 126 19.25 0.05 1.16
N LYS A 127 20.39 -0.32 0.56
CA LYS A 127 21.48 0.60 0.20
C LYS A 127 21.04 1.69 -0.78
N ARG A 128 20.22 1.35 -1.79
CA ARG A 128 19.71 2.32 -2.77
C ARG A 128 18.84 3.38 -2.10
N TRP A 129 17.95 2.98 -1.19
CA TRP A 129 17.16 3.91 -0.38
C TRP A 129 18.05 4.81 0.48
N LYS A 130 19.04 4.25 1.20
CA LYS A 130 19.97 5.04 2.02
C LYS A 130 20.68 6.11 1.19
N ARG A 131 21.17 5.75 -0.01
CA ARG A 131 21.81 6.69 -0.94
C ARG A 131 20.85 7.79 -1.42
N LEU A 132 19.68 7.42 -1.94
CA LEU A 132 18.69 8.39 -2.43
C LEU A 132 18.22 9.33 -1.31
N ARG A 133 18.01 8.80 -0.10
CA ARG A 133 17.62 9.60 1.06
C ARG A 133 18.71 10.58 1.44
N SER A 134 19.97 10.15 1.48
CA SER A 134 21.10 11.03 1.78
C SER A 134 21.21 12.21 0.81
N ILE A 135 20.84 12.02 -0.46
CA ILE A 135 20.86 13.07 -1.48
C ILE A 135 19.66 14.02 -1.31
N ALA A 136 18.48 13.50 -1.01
CA ALA A 136 17.26 14.29 -0.89
C ALA A 136 17.12 15.04 0.44
N ASN A 137 17.62 14.46 1.55
CA ASN A 137 17.41 14.98 2.89
C ASN A 137 17.90 16.44 3.09
N PRO A 138 19.05 16.87 2.52
CA PRO A 138 19.49 18.26 2.63
C PRO A 138 18.48 19.27 2.08
N ALA A 139 17.68 18.93 1.07
CA ALA A 139 16.67 19.84 0.52
C ALA A 139 15.61 20.25 1.55
N PHE A 140 15.38 19.42 2.57
CA PHE A 140 14.43 19.65 3.65
C PHE A 140 15.09 20.16 4.94
N SER A 141 16.33 20.65 4.87
CA SER A 141 16.96 21.31 6.01
C SER A 141 16.22 22.58 6.40
N ILE A 142 16.31 22.97 7.68
CA ILE A 142 15.69 24.20 8.18
C ILE A 142 16.16 25.43 7.39
N SER A 143 17.44 25.49 7.00
CA SER A 143 17.98 26.60 6.21
C SER A 143 17.36 26.67 4.81
N ASN A 144 17.21 25.52 4.13
CA ASN A 144 16.59 25.47 2.81
C ASN A 144 15.08 25.77 2.88
N LEU A 145 14.39 25.30 3.92
CA LEU A 145 12.98 25.61 4.17
C LEU A 145 12.77 27.11 4.44
N LYS A 146 13.64 27.74 5.23
CA LYS A 146 13.60 29.20 5.44
C LYS A 146 13.81 29.97 4.14
N ARG A 147 14.70 29.49 3.26
CA ARG A 147 14.99 30.12 1.97
C ARG A 147 13.79 30.10 1.01
N ILE A 148 12.96 29.05 1.04
CA ILE A 148 11.76 28.97 0.19
C ILE A 148 10.54 29.67 0.80
N MET A 149 10.59 30.04 2.09
CA MET A 149 9.44 30.62 2.79
C MET A 149 8.86 31.86 2.09
N PRO A 150 9.66 32.82 1.59
CA PRO A 150 9.10 33.98 0.88
C PRO A 150 8.28 33.59 -0.36
N ILE A 151 8.70 32.55 -1.09
CA ILE A 151 7.98 32.05 -2.28
C ILE A 151 6.63 31.43 -1.89
N ILE A 152 6.61 30.72 -0.75
CA ILE A 152 5.37 30.16 -0.20
C ILE A 152 4.43 31.29 0.23
N GLU A 153 4.95 32.31 0.93
CA GLU A 153 4.18 33.48 1.35
C GLU A 153 3.56 34.22 0.16
N ASP A 154 4.32 34.41 -0.92
CA ASP A 154 3.82 35.06 -2.13
C ASP A 154 2.73 34.23 -2.81
N SER A 155 2.91 32.90 -2.87
CA SER A 155 1.88 31.99 -3.40
C SER A 155 0.59 32.04 -2.58
N ILE A 156 0.71 32.15 -1.24
CA ILE A 156 -0.43 32.30 -0.33
C ILE A 156 -1.14 33.65 -0.57
N LYS A 157 -0.40 34.76 -0.72
CA LYS A 157 -1.01 36.08 -1.00
C LYS A 157 -1.82 36.05 -2.30
N ILE A 158 -1.29 35.42 -3.35
CA ILE A 158 -2.00 35.25 -4.62
C ILE A 158 -3.27 34.43 -4.38
N ASN A 159 -3.18 33.31 -3.67
CA ASN A 159 -4.34 32.47 -3.39
C ASN A 159 -5.44 33.22 -2.61
N ILE A 160 -5.05 34.02 -1.60
CA ILE A 160 -5.98 34.87 -0.83
C ILE A 160 -6.69 35.87 -1.75
N ASN A 161 -5.98 36.48 -2.70
CA ASN A 161 -6.61 37.42 -3.63
C ASN A 161 -7.62 36.72 -4.54
N LEU A 162 -7.29 35.53 -5.05
CA LEU A 162 -8.23 34.73 -5.85
C LEU A 162 -9.49 34.35 -5.05
N LEU A 163 -9.35 34.04 -3.77
CA LEU A 163 -10.49 33.75 -2.89
C LEU A 163 -11.37 34.98 -2.67
N LYS A 164 -10.79 36.18 -2.51
CA LYS A 164 -11.54 37.44 -2.40
C LYS A 164 -12.29 37.77 -3.69
N GLU A 165 -11.68 37.54 -4.85
CA GLU A 165 -12.34 37.73 -6.14
C GLU A 165 -13.52 36.76 -6.30
N ALA A 166 -13.35 35.49 -5.91
CA ALA A 166 -14.42 34.50 -5.93
C ALA A 166 -15.58 34.89 -4.98
N GLU A 167 -15.27 35.36 -3.77
CA GLU A 167 -16.25 35.89 -2.83
C GLU A 167 -17.04 37.04 -3.44
N SER A 168 -16.35 38.04 -4.01
CA SER A 168 -16.98 39.22 -4.61
C SER A 168 -17.86 38.90 -5.84
N SER A 169 -17.55 37.82 -6.55
CA SER A 169 -18.31 37.36 -7.73
C SER A 169 -19.41 36.34 -7.38
N GLY A 170 -19.55 35.97 -6.10
CA GLY A 170 -20.48 34.93 -5.65
C GLY A 170 -20.18 33.54 -6.23
N LYS A 171 -18.95 33.33 -6.71
CA LYS A 171 -18.54 32.10 -7.38
C LYS A 171 -18.11 31.07 -6.33
N CYS A 172 -18.68 29.86 -6.42
CA CYS A 172 -18.22 28.74 -5.60
C CYS A 172 -16.78 28.37 -5.98
N VAL A 173 -15.93 28.18 -4.96
CA VAL A 173 -14.55 27.71 -5.13
C VAL A 173 -14.50 26.25 -4.73
N ASP A 174 -14.07 25.41 -5.67
CA ASP A 174 -13.74 24.03 -5.36
C ASP A 174 -12.34 23.96 -4.74
N LEU A 175 -12.24 23.32 -3.57
CA LEU A 175 -11.00 23.17 -2.81
C LEU A 175 -10.44 21.72 -2.90
N HIS A 176 -11.08 20.85 -3.69
CA HIS A 176 -10.70 19.46 -3.86
C HIS A 176 -9.74 19.20 -5.04
#